data_AF-A0A941X1U6-F1
#
_entry.id   AF-A0A941X1U6-F1
#
_cell.length_a   1.000
_cell.length_b   1.000
_cell.length_c   1.000
_cell.angle_alpha   90.00
_cell.angle_beta   90.00
_cell.angle_gamma   90.00
#
_symmetry.space_group_name_H-M   'P 1'
#
loop_
_entity.id
_entity.type
_entity.pdbx_description
1 polymer ?
#
loop_
_entity_poly.entity_id
_entity_poly.type
_entity_poly.pdbx_seq_one_letter_code
_entity_poly.pdbx_strand_id
1 'polypeptide(L)'
;MSKFLPGTQIQASVTAEDSAQMFVALYRFYSHVKVVDDAYVCDLTNAQEIQVSERVFRSLSENLQKTNLQIQRLKEQGKKVTISEITPEYLNSLLENK
;
A
#
# COMPACT_ATOMS: atom_id res chain seq x y z
N MET A 1 -17.45 -38.42 -28.22
CA MET A 1 -17.66 -36.97 -28.39
C MET A 1 -17.89 -36.35 -27.02
N SER A 2 -16.83 -35.79 -26.42
CA SER A 2 -16.89 -35.17 -25.10
C SER A 2 -17.30 -33.70 -25.25
N LYS A 3 -18.40 -33.30 -24.60
CA LYS A 3 -18.89 -31.93 -24.62
C LYS A 3 -17.99 -31.09 -23.70
N PHE A 4 -17.14 -30.25 -24.29
CA PHE A 4 -16.46 -29.17 -23.57
C PHE A 4 -17.51 -28.20 -23.03
N LEU A 5 -17.63 -28.09 -21.71
CA LEU A 5 -18.36 -27.00 -21.07
C LEU A 5 -17.39 -25.80 -20.98
N PRO A 6 -17.75 -24.61 -21.52
CA PRO A 6 -16.91 -23.43 -21.38
C PRO A 6 -16.89 -23.04 -19.90
N GLY A 7 -15.71 -23.14 -19.28
CA GLY A 7 -15.49 -22.66 -17.93
C GLY A 7 -15.82 -21.17 -17.88
N THR A 8 -16.82 -20.80 -17.10
CA THR A 8 -17.12 -19.41 -16.78
C THR A 8 -15.91 -18.82 -16.06
N GLN A 9 -15.08 -18.04 -16.75
CA GLN A 9 -14.13 -17.15 -16.11
C GLN A 9 -14.96 -16.04 -15.45
N ILE A 10 -15.27 -16.19 -14.17
CA ILE A 10 -15.84 -15.09 -13.38
C ILE A 10 -14.71 -14.09 -13.16
N GLN A 11 -14.68 -13.06 -13.99
CA GLN A 11 -13.87 -11.88 -13.75
C GLN A 11 -14.53 -11.13 -12.59
N ALA A 12 -14.03 -11.30 -11.38
CA ALA A 12 -14.56 -10.59 -10.21
C ALA A 12 -14.36 -9.09 -10.41
N SER A 13 -15.46 -8.34 -10.46
CA SER A 13 -15.45 -6.88 -10.47
C SER A 13 -15.14 -6.36 -9.06
N VAL A 14 -14.18 -5.45 -8.94
CA VAL A 14 -13.92 -4.72 -7.69
C VAL A 14 -15.15 -3.86 -7.36
N THR A 15 -15.72 -4.02 -6.17
CA THR A 15 -16.86 -3.23 -5.71
C THR A 15 -16.42 -1.90 -5.06
N ALA A 16 -17.37 -0.99 -4.85
CA ALA A 16 -17.12 0.22 -4.06
C ALA A 16 -16.72 -0.10 -2.62
N GLU A 17 -17.31 -1.14 -2.02
CA GLU A 17 -16.96 -1.61 -0.68
C GLU A 17 -15.54 -2.18 -0.63
N ASP A 18 -15.14 -2.99 -1.61
CA ASP A 18 -13.76 -3.50 -1.72
C ASP A 18 -12.75 -2.35 -1.81
N SER A 19 -13.10 -1.31 -2.57
CA SER A 19 -12.28 -0.11 -2.72
C SER A 19 -12.17 0.66 -1.41
N ALA A 20 -13.29 0.85 -0.70
CA ALA A 20 -13.30 1.51 0.61
C ALA A 20 -12.44 0.74 1.63
N GLN A 21 -12.55 -0.59 1.69
CA GLN A 21 -11.72 -1.41 2.58
C GLN A 21 -10.24 -1.31 2.22
N MET A 22 -9.90 -1.25 0.93
CA MET A 22 -8.52 -1.01 0.48
C MET A 22 -8.00 0.35 0.98
N PHE A 23 -8.77 1.43 0.82
CA PHE A 23 -8.36 2.76 1.28
C PHE A 23 -8.24 2.85 2.80
N VAL A 24 -9.11 2.19 3.55
CA VAL A 24 -8.99 2.08 5.01
C VAL A 24 -7.71 1.35 5.39
N ALA A 25 -7.37 0.25 4.71
CA ALA A 25 -6.12 -0.45 4.97
C ALA A 25 -4.88 0.43 4.67
N LEU A 26 -4.92 1.21 3.60
CA LEU A 26 -3.87 2.19 3.27
C LEU A 26 -3.76 3.27 4.34
N TYR A 27 -4.89 3.86 4.76
CA TYR A 27 -4.94 4.87 5.82
C TYR A 27 -4.29 4.35 7.10
N ARG A 28 -4.72 3.16 7.56
CA ARG A 28 -4.19 2.57 8.79
C ARG A 28 -2.70 2.30 8.67
N PHE A 29 -2.22 1.72 7.57
CA PHE A 29 -0.79 1.47 7.40
C PHE A 29 0.03 2.75 7.34
N TYR A 30 -0.34 3.71 6.50
CA TYR A 30 0.44 4.94 6.30
C TYR A 30 0.35 5.91 7.49
N SER A 31 -0.68 5.81 8.34
CA SER A 31 -0.72 6.57 9.60
C SER A 31 0.44 6.25 10.56
N HIS A 32 1.12 5.13 10.32
CA HIS A 32 2.30 4.64 11.05
C HIS A 32 3.62 4.82 10.29
N VAL A 33 3.58 5.51 9.13
CA VAL A 33 4.75 5.75 8.28
C VAL A 33 5.18 7.21 8.40
N LYS A 34 6.47 7.43 8.62
CA LYS A 34 7.11 8.75 8.66
C LYS A 34 8.37 8.77 7.79
N VAL A 35 8.82 9.96 7.43
CA VAL A 35 10.13 10.14 6.78
C VAL A 35 11.19 10.39 7.86
N VAL A 36 12.24 9.59 7.87
CA VAL A 36 13.41 9.75 8.75
C VAL A 36 14.66 9.55 7.90
N ASP A 37 15.61 10.48 7.97
CA ASP A 37 16.90 10.41 7.27
C ASP A 37 16.75 10.04 5.78
N ASP A 38 15.79 10.68 5.11
CA ASP A 38 15.43 10.43 3.71
C ASP A 38 15.03 8.98 3.38
N ALA A 39 14.30 8.33 4.28
CA ALA A 39 13.64 7.06 4.03
C ALA A 39 12.28 7.02 4.73
N TYR A 40 11.35 6.23 4.19
CA TYR A 40 10.11 5.93 4.89
C TYR A 40 10.35 4.87 5.96
N VAL A 41 9.93 5.14 7.19
CA VAL A 41 10.02 4.22 8.33
C VAL A 41 8.61 3.95 8.83
N CYS A 42 8.27 2.65 8.93
CA CYS A 42 7.03 2.17 9.53
C CYS A 42 7.34 1.66 10.95
N ASP A 43 6.53 2.02 11.94
CA ASP A 43 6.71 1.58 13.33
C ASP A 43 5.91 0.32 13.70
N LEU A 44 5.07 -0.19 12.78
CA LEU A 44 4.30 -1.42 12.96
C LEU A 44 5.18 -2.66 12.92
N THR A 45 4.90 -3.62 13.79
CA THR A 45 5.59 -4.92 13.82
C THR A 45 4.79 -6.04 13.17
N ASN A 46 3.45 -5.93 13.14
CA ASN A 46 2.56 -6.96 12.61
C ASN A 46 1.21 -6.42 12.12
N ALA A 47 0.42 -7.28 11.45
CA ALA A 47 -0.86 -6.91 10.86
C ALA A 47 -1.98 -6.67 11.90
N GLN A 48 -1.87 -7.26 13.08
CA GLN A 48 -2.89 -7.18 14.13
C GLN A 48 -2.98 -5.77 14.73
N GLU A 49 -1.86 -5.04 14.80
CA GLU A 49 -1.81 -3.65 15.29
C GLU A 49 -2.76 -2.72 14.52
N ILE A 50 -2.99 -2.98 13.24
CA ILE A 50 -3.90 -2.19 12.38
C ILE A 50 -5.13 -2.97 11.89
N GLN A 51 -5.37 -4.17 12.42
CA GLN A 51 -6.50 -5.03 12.09
C GLN A 51 -6.68 -5.24 10.57
N VAL A 52 -5.58 -5.54 9.87
CA VAL A 52 -5.60 -5.94 8.45
C VAL A 52 -5.15 -7.40 8.31
N SER A 53 -5.36 -7.99 7.14
CA SER A 53 -4.83 -9.33 6.88
C SER A 53 -3.29 -9.31 6.76
N GLU A 54 -2.64 -10.40 7.20
CA GLU A 54 -1.19 -10.61 7.03
C GLU A 54 -0.71 -10.41 5.60
N ARG A 55 -1.53 -10.83 4.62
CA ARG A 55 -1.22 -10.65 3.21
C ARG A 55 -1.14 -9.17 2.83
N VAL A 56 -2.11 -8.36 3.27
CA VAL A 56 -2.13 -6.92 3.00
C VAL A 56 -0.97 -6.23 3.70
N PHE A 57 -0.75 -6.50 4.98
CA PHE A 57 0.36 -5.93 5.74
C PHE A 57 1.72 -6.21 5.08
N ARG A 58 1.95 -7.48 4.69
CA ARG A 58 3.17 -7.87 3.98
C ARG A 58 3.31 -7.12 2.65
N SER A 59 2.26 -7.07 1.84
CA SER A 59 2.31 -6.37 0.55
C SER A 59 2.62 -4.88 0.68
N LEU A 60 2.05 -4.20 1.69
CA LEU A 60 2.34 -2.79 1.96
C LEU A 60 3.77 -2.59 2.47
N SER A 61 4.22 -3.44 3.39
CA SER A 61 5.59 -3.42 3.93
C SER A 61 6.64 -3.64 2.83
N GLU A 62 6.43 -4.63 1.96
CA GLU A 62 7.31 -4.90 0.81
C GLU A 62 7.31 -3.73 -0.19
N ASN A 63 6.17 -3.08 -0.41
CA ASN A 63 6.09 -1.91 -1.29
C ASN A 63 6.91 -0.74 -0.71
N LEU A 64 6.77 -0.49 0.59
CA LEU A 64 7.54 0.55 1.29
C LEU A 64 9.06 0.29 1.18
N GLN A 65 9.47 -0.96 1.43
CA GLN A 65 10.87 -1.38 1.30
C GLN A 65 11.40 -1.20 -0.13
N LYS A 66 10.63 -1.61 -1.15
CA LYS A 66 11.01 -1.42 -2.57
C LYS A 66 11.15 0.06 -2.91
N THR A 67 10.25 0.89 -2.41
CA THR A 67 10.28 2.36 -2.60
C THR A 67 11.55 2.95 -1.98
N ASN A 68 11.88 2.58 -0.73
CA ASN A 68 13.13 3.02 -0.09
C ASN A 68 14.38 2.57 -0.84
N LEU A 69 14.43 1.31 -1.30
CA LEU A 69 15.55 0.82 -2.12
C LEU A 69 15.69 1.62 -3.43
N GLN A 70 14.59 2.01 -4.05
CA GLN A 70 14.61 2.85 -5.24
C GLN A 70 15.11 4.27 -4.93
N ILE A 71 14.65 4.88 -3.84
CA ILE A 71 15.12 6.18 -3.36
C ILE A 71 16.64 6.14 -3.16
N GLN A 72 17.14 5.14 -2.43
CA GLN A 72 18.57 4.96 -2.19
C GLN A 72 19.35 4.85 -3.50
N ARG A 73 18.93 3.99 -4.43
CA ARG A 73 19.59 3.83 -5.74
C ARG A 73 19.63 5.13 -6.54
N LEU A 74 18.54 5.92 -6.51
CA LEU A 74 18.50 7.21 -7.21
C LEU A 74 19.47 8.22 -6.58
N LYS A 75 19.58 8.24 -5.24
CA LYS A 75 20.55 9.07 -4.53
C LYS A 75 21.99 8.65 -4.85
N GLU A 76 22.29 7.36 -4.88
CA GLU A 76 23.60 6.82 -5.27
C GLU A 76 23.98 7.18 -6.71
N GLN A 77 23.00 7.37 -7.60
CA GLN A 77 23.19 7.89 -8.95
C GLN A 77 23.41 9.42 -9.01
N GLY A 78 23.50 10.09 -7.85
CA GLY A 78 23.63 11.54 -7.76
C GLY A 78 22.35 12.32 -8.11
N LYS A 79 21.20 11.64 -8.22
CA LYS A 79 19.92 12.31 -8.51
C LYS A 79 19.38 12.97 -7.26
N LYS A 80 18.89 14.20 -7.42
CA LYS A 80 18.12 14.87 -6.37
C LYS A 80 16.75 14.19 -6.25
N VAL A 81 16.51 13.54 -5.12
CA VAL A 81 15.23 12.90 -4.78
C VAL A 81 14.59 13.69 -3.66
N THR A 82 13.36 14.13 -3.87
CA THR A 82 12.52 14.72 -2.81
C THR A 82 11.55 13.65 -2.35
N ILE A 83 11.52 13.36 -1.05
CA ILE A 83 10.60 12.41 -0.45
C ILE A 83 9.47 13.22 0.16
N SER A 84 8.23 12.85 -0.17
CA SER A 84 7.06 13.52 0.37
C SER A 84 6.74 12.97 1.75
N GLU A 85 6.48 13.84 2.71
CA GLU A 85 5.99 13.41 4.02
C GLU A 85 4.59 12.81 3.90
N ILE A 86 4.27 11.91 4.82
CA ILE A 86 2.90 11.41 4.98
C ILE A 86 2.14 12.44 5.81
N THR A 87 1.38 13.31 5.15
CA THR A 87 0.67 14.41 5.82
C THR A 87 -0.72 13.99 6.28
N PRO A 88 -1.30 14.67 7.28
CA PRO A 88 -2.70 14.46 7.67
C PRO A 88 -3.68 14.65 6.51
N GLU A 89 -3.41 15.60 5.60
CA GLU A 89 -4.24 15.83 4.42
C GLU A 89 -4.21 14.64 3.46
N TYR A 90 -3.03 14.05 3.24
CA TYR A 90 -2.92 12.83 2.44
C TYR A 90 -3.69 11.68 3.10
N LEU A 91 -3.55 11.49 4.41
CA LEU A 91 -4.28 10.45 5.12
C LEU A 91 -5.80 10.65 5.01
N ASN A 92 -6.30 11.86 5.24
CA ASN A 92 -7.73 12.16 5.12
C ASN A 92 -8.24 11.94 3.70
N SER A 93 -7.43 12.24 2.68
CA SER A 93 -7.81 12.01 1.28
C SER A 93 -8.08 10.53 0.94
N LEU A 94 -7.49 9.60 1.69
CA LEU A 94 -7.78 8.16 1.54
C LEU A 94 -9.21 7.83 1.99
N LEU A 95 -9.70 8.49 3.04
CA LEU A 95 -11.01 8.22 3.63
C LEU A 95 -12.16 8.98 2.96
N GLU A 96 -11.84 10.11 2.33
CA GLU A 96 -12.83 11.02 1.73
C GLU A 96 -13.24 10.64 0.29
N ASN A 97 -12.83 9.48 -0.22
CA ASN A 97 -13.25 8.98 -1.53
C ASN A 97 -14.79 8.82 -1.57
N LYS A 98 -15.46 9.84 -2.09
CA LYS A 98 -16.90 9.87 -2.41
C LYS A 98 -17.19 9.18 -3.73
#